data_AF-A0A1Z5KI66-F1
#
_entry.id   AF-A0A1Z5KI66-F1
#
_cell.length_a   1.000
_cell.length_b   1.000
_cell.length_c   1.000
_cell.angle_alpha   90.00
_cell.angle_beta   90.00
_cell.angle_gamma   90.00
#
_symmetry.space_group_name_H-M   'P 1'
#
loop_
_entity.id
_entity.type
_entity.pdbx_description
1 polymer ?
#
loop_
_entity_poly.entity_id
_entity_poly.type
_entity_poly.pdbx_seq_one_letter_code
_entity_poly.pdbx_strand_id
1 'polypeptide(L)'
;MKKERDPKKTLSAAASALQSIAKPAVQFLTFVIPHVILLSKSVYNYYEKLPQNALLFIYGFVICFFGGTFPVLFAALQAAEHSGRNAVVLAVSDLANEAIVIIEESKKDDDKDEDKDGKRDVDQISNSEFIARKTKLVLAKMNPEKVDNAISSIYRVWLAVAAVLMIEFAQTISMAMSISDFLKKPIDRFLAPTVRMAVPDQYHKWVPVVLGWTAKAIAIAIAFTIDSVVSGFASALKGGLMMAQATYQFLVFREIKLGGLVKSPDHNESSLDEGLSYVFAGLGFYFQLRSGFSLPFPLNFLLFPFRFAENWIKWSLIKNS
;
A
#
# COMPACT_ATOMS: atom_id res chain seq x y z
N MET A 1 21.07 -20.91 39.80
CA MET A 1 20.46 -22.06 39.11
C MET A 1 19.64 -21.55 37.92
N LYS A 2 20.21 -21.56 36.70
CA LYS A 2 19.45 -21.33 35.47
C LYS A 2 18.59 -22.57 35.23
N LYS A 3 17.26 -22.40 35.29
CA LYS A 3 16.29 -23.46 34.99
C LYS A 3 16.41 -23.75 33.49
N GLU A 4 17.14 -24.80 33.12
CA GLU A 4 17.17 -25.31 31.74
C GLU A 4 15.73 -25.59 31.32
N ARG A 5 15.17 -24.76 30.43
CA ARG A 5 13.88 -25.01 29.81
C ARG A 5 14.09 -26.15 28.82
N ASP A 6 13.58 -27.30 29.18
CA ASP A 6 13.63 -28.53 28.39
C ASP A 6 13.03 -28.30 26.98
N PRO A 7 13.85 -28.26 25.91
CA PRO A 7 13.45 -27.80 24.58
C PRO A 7 12.34 -28.67 23.97
N LYS A 8 12.25 -29.95 24.37
CA LYS A 8 11.21 -30.89 23.93
C LYS A 8 9.82 -30.52 24.44
N LYS A 9 9.71 -30.02 25.69
CA LYS A 9 8.42 -29.59 26.25
C LYS A 9 7.92 -28.32 25.58
N THR A 10 8.79 -27.35 25.33
CA THR A 10 8.43 -26.12 24.61
C THR A 10 8.07 -26.39 23.15
N LEU A 11 8.76 -27.33 22.47
CA LEU A 11 8.39 -27.77 21.12
C LEU A 11 7.02 -28.46 21.08
N SER A 12 6.73 -29.36 22.04
CA SER A 12 5.44 -30.05 22.11
C SER A 12 4.28 -29.10 22.42
N ALA A 13 4.50 -28.10 23.28
CA ALA A 13 3.53 -27.07 23.59
C ALA A 13 3.28 -26.16 22.37
N ALA A 14 4.34 -25.71 21.69
CA ALA A 14 4.24 -24.95 20.45
C ALA A 14 3.54 -25.74 19.34
N ALA A 15 3.83 -27.02 19.20
CA ALA A 15 3.17 -27.92 18.24
C ALA A 15 1.68 -28.12 18.54
N SER A 16 1.31 -28.28 19.83
CA SER A 16 -0.09 -28.39 20.23
C SER A 16 -0.89 -27.09 20.04
N ALA A 17 -0.26 -25.93 20.30
CA ALA A 17 -0.84 -24.62 20.05
C ALA A 17 -0.99 -24.35 18.54
N LEU A 18 0.03 -24.71 17.73
CA LEU A 18 -0.05 -24.68 16.28
C LEU A 18 -1.16 -25.59 15.75
N GLN A 19 -1.32 -26.80 16.29
CA GLN A 19 -2.38 -27.73 15.89
C GLN A 19 -3.79 -27.21 16.21
N SER A 20 -3.96 -26.58 17.37
CA SER A 20 -5.25 -25.99 17.77
C SER A 20 -5.66 -24.82 16.87
N ILE A 21 -4.69 -24.08 16.31
CA ILE A 21 -4.93 -22.91 15.46
C ILE A 21 -4.93 -23.30 13.97
N ALA A 22 -4.19 -24.35 13.59
CA ALA A 22 -4.00 -24.75 12.20
C ALA A 22 -5.28 -25.28 11.56
N LYS A 23 -6.13 -26.05 12.26
CA LYS A 23 -7.37 -26.56 11.66
C LYS A 23 -8.36 -25.43 11.29
N PRO A 24 -8.70 -24.48 12.18
CA PRO A 24 -9.55 -23.35 11.80
C PRO A 24 -8.86 -22.43 10.80
N ALA A 25 -7.54 -22.22 10.88
CA ALA A 25 -6.80 -21.40 9.92
C ALA A 25 -6.76 -22.04 8.52
N VAL A 26 -6.52 -23.34 8.40
CA VAL A 26 -6.51 -24.06 7.12
C VAL A 26 -7.92 -24.09 6.54
N GLN A 27 -8.95 -24.39 7.34
CA GLN A 27 -10.34 -24.35 6.87
C GLN A 27 -10.74 -22.95 6.41
N PHE A 28 -10.37 -21.91 7.17
CA PHE A 28 -10.59 -20.53 6.80
C PHE A 28 -9.83 -20.17 5.52
N LEU A 29 -8.57 -20.56 5.37
CA LEU A 29 -7.79 -20.33 4.16
C LEU A 29 -8.39 -21.07 2.96
N THR A 30 -8.73 -22.36 3.07
CA THR A 30 -9.38 -23.11 1.98
C THR A 30 -10.76 -22.61 1.64
N PHE A 31 -11.48 -21.98 2.57
CA PHE A 31 -12.76 -21.33 2.30
C PHE A 31 -12.58 -19.94 1.67
N VAL A 32 -11.68 -19.11 2.20
CA VAL A 32 -11.51 -17.72 1.80
C VAL A 32 -10.70 -17.59 0.51
N ILE A 33 -9.61 -18.34 0.36
CA ILE A 33 -8.74 -18.29 -0.82
C ILE A 33 -9.53 -18.46 -2.14
N PRO A 34 -10.41 -19.46 -2.34
CA PRO A 34 -11.16 -19.57 -3.59
C PRO A 34 -12.13 -18.41 -3.81
N HIS A 35 -12.78 -17.90 -2.76
CA HIS A 35 -13.67 -16.75 -2.89
C HIS A 35 -12.89 -15.48 -3.23
N VAL A 36 -11.71 -15.29 -2.63
CA VAL A 36 -10.80 -14.19 -2.95
C VAL A 36 -10.27 -14.32 -4.36
N ILE A 37 -9.85 -15.51 -4.79
CA ILE A 37 -9.37 -15.73 -6.17
C ILE A 37 -10.49 -15.55 -7.19
N LEU A 38 -11.71 -16.02 -6.91
CA LEU A 38 -12.87 -15.81 -7.79
C LEU A 38 -13.26 -14.34 -7.86
N LEU A 39 -13.25 -13.62 -6.73
CA LEU A 39 -13.42 -12.16 -6.71
C LEU A 39 -12.32 -11.48 -7.52
N SER A 40 -11.06 -11.83 -7.31
CA SER A 40 -9.92 -11.26 -8.04
C SER A 40 -9.99 -11.55 -9.53
N LYS A 41 -10.36 -12.78 -9.94
CA LYS A 41 -10.56 -13.13 -11.35
C LYS A 41 -11.78 -12.43 -11.95
N SER A 42 -12.86 -12.28 -11.20
CA SER A 42 -14.05 -11.55 -11.65
C SER A 42 -13.74 -10.06 -11.83
N VAL A 43 -13.02 -9.48 -10.88
CA VAL A 43 -12.51 -8.09 -10.94
C VAL A 43 -11.53 -7.93 -12.10
N TYR A 44 -10.61 -8.88 -12.30
CA TYR A 44 -9.66 -8.85 -13.42
C TYR A 44 -10.36 -8.97 -14.78
N ASN A 45 -11.29 -9.91 -14.94
CA ASN A 45 -12.08 -10.05 -16.16
C ASN A 45 -12.97 -8.83 -16.43
N TYR A 46 -13.47 -8.17 -15.37
CA TYR A 46 -14.20 -6.91 -15.52
C TYR A 46 -13.26 -5.76 -15.91
N TYR A 47 -12.06 -5.72 -15.31
CA TYR A 47 -11.00 -4.76 -15.63
C TYR A 47 -10.51 -4.89 -17.07
N GLU A 48 -10.35 -6.10 -17.58
CA GLU A 48 -9.90 -6.39 -18.95
C GLU A 48 -10.95 -5.99 -20.01
N LYS A 49 -12.25 -6.07 -19.66
CA LYS A 49 -13.37 -5.63 -20.51
C LYS A 49 -13.56 -4.11 -20.56
N LEU A 50 -12.95 -3.36 -19.65
CA LEU A 50 -13.05 -1.91 -19.60
C LEU A 50 -12.02 -1.26 -20.56
N PRO A 51 -12.36 -0.14 -21.19
CA PRO A 51 -11.44 0.58 -22.07
C PRO A 51 -10.23 1.04 -21.25
N GLN A 52 -9.08 0.38 -21.48
CA GLN A 52 -7.83 0.60 -20.73
C GLN A 52 -7.41 2.07 -20.73
N ASN A 53 -7.65 2.78 -21.84
CA ASN A 53 -7.35 4.21 -21.97
C ASN A 53 -8.18 5.07 -21.01
N ALA A 54 -9.46 4.73 -20.82
CA ALA A 54 -10.32 5.46 -19.88
C ALA A 54 -9.92 5.19 -18.42
N LEU A 55 -9.48 3.95 -18.11
CA LEU A 55 -8.97 3.61 -16.79
C LEU A 55 -7.65 4.31 -16.49
N LEU A 56 -6.74 4.37 -17.46
CA LEU A 56 -5.49 5.13 -17.35
C LEU A 56 -5.77 6.62 -17.12
N PHE A 57 -6.75 7.19 -17.82
CA PHE A 57 -7.18 8.58 -17.62
C PHE A 57 -7.77 8.80 -16.23
N ILE A 58 -8.67 7.94 -15.76
CA ILE A 58 -9.29 8.05 -14.42
C ILE A 58 -8.22 7.91 -13.32
N TYR A 59 -7.31 6.95 -13.47
CA TYR A 59 -6.20 6.74 -12.54
C TYR A 59 -5.26 7.96 -12.52
N GLY A 60 -4.89 8.46 -13.70
CA GLY A 60 -4.12 9.68 -13.87
C GLY A 60 -4.81 10.89 -13.24
N PHE A 61 -6.13 11.01 -13.41
CA PHE A 61 -6.94 12.07 -12.79
C PHE A 61 -6.91 11.99 -11.26
N VAL A 62 -7.10 10.80 -10.68
CA VAL A 62 -7.07 10.63 -9.22
C VAL A 62 -5.70 11.02 -8.66
N ILE A 63 -4.62 10.56 -9.28
CA ILE A 63 -3.26 10.91 -8.86
C ILE A 63 -2.97 12.39 -9.07
N CYS A 64 -3.36 12.96 -10.21
CA CYS A 64 -3.05 14.34 -10.60
C CYS A 64 -3.75 15.38 -9.71
N PHE A 65 -4.98 15.11 -9.27
CA PHE A 65 -5.79 16.06 -8.49
C PHE A 65 -5.83 15.76 -6.99
N PHE A 66 -5.46 14.54 -6.55
CA PHE A 66 -5.56 14.14 -5.14
C PHE A 66 -4.30 13.49 -4.57
N GLY A 67 -3.23 13.30 -5.35
CA GLY A 67 -2.02 12.59 -4.89
C GLY A 67 -1.33 13.26 -3.69
N GLY A 68 -1.33 14.59 -3.60
CA GLY A 68 -0.77 15.33 -2.46
C GLY A 68 -1.58 15.18 -1.16
N THR A 69 -2.81 14.65 -1.23
CA THR A 69 -3.59 14.32 -0.02
C THR A 69 -3.10 13.01 0.63
N PHE A 70 -2.45 12.15 -0.16
CA PHE A 70 -1.99 10.82 0.26
C PHE A 70 -0.48 10.64 -0.01
N PRO A 71 0.39 11.47 0.60
CA PRO A 71 1.83 11.44 0.32
C PRO A 71 2.48 10.10 0.63
N VAL A 72 2.11 9.45 1.74
CA VAL A 72 2.74 8.21 2.18
C VAL A 72 2.31 7.03 1.29
N LEU A 73 1.03 6.98 0.92
CA LEU A 73 0.50 5.99 -0.01
C LEU A 73 1.08 6.18 -1.42
N PHE A 74 1.26 7.42 -1.86
CA PHE A 74 1.88 7.72 -3.14
C PHE A 74 3.36 7.32 -3.15
N ALA A 75 4.11 7.58 -2.08
CA ALA A 75 5.48 7.09 -1.91
C ALA A 75 5.54 5.54 -1.91
N ALA A 76 4.63 4.88 -1.21
CA ALA A 76 4.53 3.41 -1.21
C ALA A 76 4.28 2.84 -2.61
N LEU A 77 3.38 3.48 -3.37
CA LEU A 77 3.05 3.07 -4.72
C LEU A 77 4.22 3.27 -5.70
N GLN A 78 4.90 4.42 -5.62
CA GLN A 78 6.10 4.69 -6.41
C GLN A 78 7.23 3.72 -6.08
N ALA A 79 7.42 3.41 -4.79
CA ALA A 79 8.39 2.43 -4.33
C ALA A 79 8.06 1.03 -4.89
N ALA A 80 6.78 0.63 -4.87
CA ALA A 80 6.35 -0.65 -5.42
C ALA A 80 6.59 -0.73 -6.94
N GLU A 81 6.30 0.35 -7.68
CA GLU A 81 6.57 0.42 -9.11
C GLU A 81 8.07 0.26 -9.42
N HIS A 82 8.93 1.02 -8.74
CA HIS A 82 10.39 0.94 -8.94
C HIS A 82 10.98 -0.40 -8.49
N SER A 83 10.38 -1.04 -7.48
CA SER A 83 10.89 -2.30 -6.90
C SER A 83 10.41 -3.54 -7.64
N GLY A 84 9.57 -3.40 -8.69
CA GLY A 84 9.12 -4.51 -9.51
C GLY A 84 7.67 -4.94 -9.29
N ARG A 85 6.72 -3.99 -9.24
CA ARG A 85 5.26 -4.25 -9.18
C ARG A 85 4.81 -5.34 -10.16
N ASN A 86 5.33 -5.35 -11.37
CA ASN A 86 4.97 -6.34 -12.40
C ASN A 86 5.36 -7.76 -11.99
N ALA A 87 6.52 -7.94 -11.34
CA ALA A 87 6.94 -9.25 -10.82
C ALA A 87 6.00 -9.75 -9.72
N VAL A 88 5.48 -8.85 -8.87
CA VAL A 88 4.49 -9.18 -7.84
C VAL A 88 3.16 -9.58 -8.45
N VAL A 89 2.67 -8.84 -9.45
CA VAL A 89 1.41 -9.17 -10.14
C VAL A 89 1.50 -10.55 -10.80
N LEU A 90 2.61 -10.86 -11.46
CA LEU A 90 2.87 -12.17 -12.04
C LEU A 90 2.95 -13.26 -10.96
N ALA A 91 3.73 -13.03 -9.90
CA ALA A 91 3.85 -13.95 -8.78
C ALA A 91 2.49 -14.27 -8.11
N VAL A 92 1.64 -13.27 -7.93
CA VAL A 92 0.29 -13.45 -7.37
C VAL A 92 -0.61 -14.23 -8.33
N SER A 93 -0.53 -13.96 -9.63
CA SER A 93 -1.26 -14.72 -10.65
C SER A 93 -0.85 -16.19 -10.67
N ASP A 94 0.45 -16.46 -10.63
CA ASP A 94 1.01 -17.81 -10.60
C ASP A 94 0.56 -18.57 -9.35
N LEU A 95 0.64 -17.93 -8.17
CA LEU A 95 0.15 -18.50 -6.91
C LEU A 95 -1.37 -18.76 -6.94
N ALA A 96 -2.15 -17.84 -7.51
CA ALA A 96 -3.59 -18.00 -7.61
C ALA A 96 -3.98 -19.18 -8.52
N ASN A 97 -3.26 -19.39 -9.62
CA ASN A 97 -3.50 -20.51 -10.52
C ASN A 97 -3.14 -21.85 -9.87
N GLU A 98 -1.99 -21.94 -9.19
CA GLU A 98 -1.60 -23.13 -8.43
C GLU A 98 -2.60 -23.43 -7.29
N ALA A 99 -3.06 -22.39 -6.59
CA ALA A 99 -4.05 -22.52 -5.52
C ALA A 99 -5.40 -23.05 -6.02
N ILE A 100 -5.89 -22.62 -7.20
CA ILE A 100 -7.14 -23.15 -7.78
C ILE A 100 -7.02 -24.65 -8.04
N VAL A 101 -5.92 -25.10 -8.66
CA VAL A 101 -5.70 -26.52 -8.96
C VAL A 101 -5.73 -27.34 -7.67
N ILE A 102 -5.06 -26.85 -6.62
CA ILE A 102 -5.04 -27.51 -5.31
C ILE A 102 -6.44 -27.55 -4.69
N ILE A 103 -7.23 -26.49 -4.80
CA ILE A 103 -8.59 -26.44 -4.25
C ILE A 103 -9.52 -27.39 -5.00
N GLU A 104 -9.42 -27.48 -6.33
CA GLU A 104 -10.19 -28.43 -7.12
C GLU A 104 -9.83 -29.88 -6.80
N GLU A 105 -8.53 -30.18 -6.68
CA GLU A 105 -8.06 -31.51 -6.27
C GLU A 105 -8.42 -31.81 -4.81
N SER A 106 -8.39 -30.81 -3.93
CA SER A 106 -8.84 -30.94 -2.54
C SER A 106 -10.33 -31.28 -2.47
N LYS A 107 -11.18 -30.63 -3.27
CA LYS A 107 -12.61 -30.95 -3.32
C LYS A 107 -12.87 -32.37 -3.81
N LYS A 108 -12.14 -32.82 -4.84
CA LYS A 108 -12.21 -34.22 -5.32
C LYS A 108 -11.75 -35.22 -4.25
N ASP A 109 -10.74 -34.87 -3.45
CA ASP A 109 -10.28 -35.71 -2.33
C ASP A 109 -11.25 -35.69 -1.13
N ASP A 110 -11.97 -34.58 -0.93
CA ASP A 110 -12.99 -34.42 0.12
C ASP A 110 -14.31 -35.14 -0.19
N ASP A 111 -14.58 -35.38 -1.49
CA ASP A 111 -15.75 -36.13 -1.97
C ASP A 111 -15.49 -37.65 -2.06
N LYS A 112 -14.28 -38.12 -1.74
CA LYS A 112 -13.98 -39.54 -1.66
C LYS A 112 -14.50 -40.13 -0.35
N ASP A 113 -15.30 -41.16 -0.51
CA ASP A 113 -15.76 -42.10 0.51
C ASP A 113 -15.02 -43.42 0.21
N GLU A 114 -13.77 -43.54 0.68
CA GLU A 114 -12.93 -44.72 0.38
C GLU A 114 -13.35 -45.94 1.20
N ASP A 115 -14.05 -45.73 2.33
CA ASP A 115 -14.57 -46.79 3.20
C ASP A 115 -16.01 -47.24 2.85
N LYS A 116 -16.69 -46.53 1.95
CA LYS A 116 -18.07 -46.77 1.47
C LYS A 116 -19.09 -46.81 2.62
N ASP A 117 -18.85 -46.04 3.67
CA ASP A 117 -19.71 -46.01 4.85
C ASP A 117 -20.86 -45.00 4.74
N GLY A 118 -20.90 -44.23 3.64
CA GLY A 118 -21.93 -43.23 3.36
C GLY A 118 -21.67 -41.86 4.01
N LYS A 119 -20.51 -41.65 4.64
CA LYS A 119 -20.02 -40.37 5.15
C LYS A 119 -18.65 -40.04 4.52
N ARG A 120 -18.27 -38.77 4.54
CA ARG A 120 -17.00 -38.33 3.95
C ARG A 120 -15.85 -38.65 4.89
N ASP A 121 -14.77 -39.25 4.38
CA ASP A 121 -13.56 -39.59 5.16
C ASP A 121 -13.05 -38.40 5.98
N VAL A 122 -13.13 -37.20 5.40
CA VAL A 122 -12.68 -35.94 6.01
C VAL A 122 -13.38 -35.56 7.32
N ASP A 123 -14.60 -36.04 7.54
CA ASP A 123 -15.36 -35.80 8.77
C ASP A 123 -14.99 -36.81 9.88
N GLN A 124 -14.27 -37.88 9.54
CA GLN A 124 -13.91 -38.96 10.46
C GLN A 124 -12.45 -38.93 10.95
N ILE A 125 -11.56 -38.17 10.28
CA ILE A 125 -10.14 -38.09 10.63
C ILE A 125 -9.81 -37.12 11.78
N SER A 126 -8.81 -37.53 12.58
CA SER A 126 -8.20 -36.71 13.64
C SER A 126 -7.64 -35.38 13.11
N ASN A 127 -7.64 -34.34 13.95
CA ASN A 127 -7.13 -33.01 13.61
C ASN A 127 -5.70 -33.02 13.03
N SER A 128 -4.84 -33.90 13.55
CA SER A 128 -3.46 -34.04 13.08
C SER A 128 -3.35 -34.74 11.73
N GLU A 129 -4.19 -35.74 11.48
CA GLU A 129 -4.19 -36.53 10.25
C GLU A 129 -4.80 -35.74 9.08
N PHE A 130 -5.82 -34.93 9.35
CA PHE A 130 -6.39 -34.00 8.38
C PHE A 130 -5.35 -32.99 7.88
N ILE A 131 -4.59 -32.37 8.79
CA ILE A 131 -3.53 -31.44 8.42
C ILE A 131 -2.43 -32.17 7.64
N ALA A 132 -1.99 -33.34 8.10
CA ALA A 132 -0.99 -34.12 7.38
C ALA A 132 -1.43 -34.50 5.96
N ARG A 133 -2.71 -34.91 5.76
CA ARG A 133 -3.29 -35.23 4.45
C ARG A 133 -3.34 -34.00 3.54
N LYS A 134 -3.80 -32.84 4.03
CA LYS A 134 -3.85 -31.59 3.26
C LYS A 134 -2.47 -31.04 2.94
N THR A 135 -1.54 -31.04 3.89
CA THR A 135 -0.15 -30.64 3.64
C THR A 135 0.51 -31.58 2.63
N LYS A 136 0.27 -32.88 2.70
CA LYS A 136 0.77 -33.85 1.71
C LYS A 136 0.18 -33.59 0.31
N LEU A 137 -1.11 -33.28 0.20
CA LEU A 137 -1.76 -32.94 -1.07
C LEU A 137 -1.15 -31.66 -1.68
N VAL A 138 -0.97 -30.61 -0.87
CA VAL A 138 -0.33 -29.35 -1.29
C VAL A 138 1.10 -29.62 -1.75
N LEU A 139 1.93 -30.29 -0.93
CA LEU A 139 3.32 -30.58 -1.25
C LEU A 139 3.49 -31.51 -2.46
N ALA A 140 2.53 -32.41 -2.72
CA ALA A 140 2.59 -33.33 -3.85
C ALA A 140 2.21 -32.68 -5.19
N LYS A 141 1.44 -31.59 -5.17
CA LYS A 141 0.87 -30.97 -6.39
C LYS A 141 1.44 -29.59 -6.69
N MET A 142 1.93 -28.88 -5.69
CA MET A 142 2.44 -27.52 -5.82
C MET A 142 3.87 -27.54 -6.36
N ASN A 143 4.16 -26.70 -7.36
CA ASN A 143 5.54 -26.52 -7.80
C ASN A 143 6.32 -25.69 -6.76
N PRO A 144 7.34 -26.26 -6.08
CA PRO A 144 8.03 -25.58 -5.01
C PRO A 144 8.84 -24.37 -5.49
N GLU A 145 9.43 -24.45 -6.68
CA GLU A 145 10.24 -23.35 -7.25
C GLU A 145 9.36 -22.15 -7.62
N LYS A 146 8.17 -22.37 -8.16
CA LYS A 146 7.23 -21.27 -8.46
C LYS A 146 6.79 -20.55 -7.20
N VAL A 147 6.50 -21.31 -6.14
CA VAL A 147 6.07 -20.74 -4.85
C VAL A 147 7.20 -19.99 -4.18
N ASP A 148 8.41 -20.53 -4.17
CA ASP A 148 9.59 -19.85 -3.65
C ASP A 148 9.86 -18.53 -4.41
N ASN A 149 9.88 -18.58 -5.74
CA ASN A 149 10.06 -17.39 -6.57
C ASN A 149 8.96 -16.34 -6.37
N ALA A 150 7.71 -16.78 -6.20
CA ALA A 150 6.58 -15.89 -5.98
C ALA A 150 6.63 -15.23 -4.59
N ILE A 151 6.88 -16.02 -3.54
CA ILE A 151 7.05 -15.51 -2.16
C ILE A 151 8.26 -14.57 -2.09
N SER A 152 9.38 -14.93 -2.71
CA SER A 152 10.60 -14.12 -2.77
C SER A 152 10.34 -12.78 -3.46
N SER A 153 9.66 -12.79 -4.60
CA SER A 153 9.25 -11.57 -5.33
C SER A 153 8.35 -10.66 -4.49
N ILE A 154 7.32 -11.22 -3.85
CA ILE A 154 6.40 -10.47 -2.97
C ILE A 154 7.17 -9.87 -1.77
N TYR A 155 8.01 -10.68 -1.12
CA TYR A 155 8.77 -10.26 0.04
C TYR A 155 9.80 -9.17 -0.28
N ARG A 156 10.49 -9.27 -1.42
CA ARG A 156 11.44 -8.26 -1.90
C ARG A 156 10.77 -6.90 -2.09
N VAL A 157 9.63 -6.87 -2.79
CA VAL A 157 8.90 -5.60 -3.01
C VAL A 157 8.35 -5.06 -1.69
N TRP A 158 7.84 -5.92 -0.81
CA TRP A 158 7.37 -5.50 0.51
C TRP A 158 8.49 -4.84 1.33
N LEU A 159 9.68 -5.46 1.39
CA LEU A 159 10.83 -4.89 2.08
C LEU A 159 11.28 -3.56 1.46
N ALA A 160 11.30 -3.47 0.13
CA ALA A 160 11.70 -2.25 -0.55
C ALA A 160 10.72 -1.11 -0.27
N VAL A 161 9.41 -1.36 -0.30
CA VAL A 161 8.39 -0.38 0.08
C VAL A 161 8.54 0.04 1.55
N ALA A 162 8.71 -0.92 2.46
CA ALA A 162 8.91 -0.62 3.89
C ALA A 162 10.15 0.24 4.13
N ALA A 163 11.26 -0.04 3.44
CA ALA A 163 12.49 0.74 3.52
C ALA A 163 12.31 2.17 3.01
N VAL A 164 11.65 2.36 1.86
CA VAL A 164 11.38 3.71 1.33
C VAL A 164 10.52 4.50 2.30
N LEU A 165 9.47 3.90 2.85
CA LEU A 165 8.60 4.55 3.82
C LEU A 165 9.33 4.96 5.12
N MET A 166 10.25 4.12 5.60
CA MET A 166 11.11 4.47 6.74
C MET A 166 12.05 5.64 6.43
N ILE A 167 12.63 5.65 5.23
CA ILE A 167 13.52 6.74 4.79
C ILE A 167 12.75 8.06 4.69
N GLU A 168 11.59 8.06 4.03
CA GLU A 168 10.71 9.23 3.92
C GLU A 168 10.34 9.77 5.31
N PHE A 169 9.90 8.90 6.22
CA PHE A 169 9.56 9.31 7.58
C PHE A 169 10.75 9.92 8.34
N ALA A 170 11.95 9.33 8.21
CA ALA A 170 13.16 9.86 8.82
C ALA A 170 13.53 11.24 8.24
N GLN A 171 13.34 11.45 6.93
CA GLN A 171 13.55 12.74 6.27
C GLN A 171 12.57 13.80 6.78
N THR A 172 11.28 13.46 6.91
CA THR A 172 10.27 14.36 7.50
C THR A 172 10.65 14.79 8.93
N ILE A 173 11.10 13.86 9.77
CA ILE A 173 11.55 14.16 11.14
C ILE A 173 12.78 15.07 11.12
N SER A 174 13.75 14.78 10.27
CA SER A 174 14.97 15.59 10.14
C SER A 174 14.66 17.02 9.71
N MET A 175 13.74 17.17 8.74
CA MET A 175 13.23 18.46 8.31
C MET A 175 12.51 19.20 9.45
N ALA A 176 11.64 18.52 10.19
CA ALA A 176 10.93 19.10 11.33
C ALA A 176 11.89 19.56 12.45
N MET A 177 12.93 18.79 12.75
CA MET A 177 13.95 19.17 13.73
C MET A 177 14.71 20.41 13.30
N SER A 178 15.09 20.48 12.01
CA SER A 178 15.75 21.65 11.44
C SER A 178 14.87 22.91 11.55
N ILE A 179 13.58 22.80 11.17
CA ILE A 179 12.61 23.90 11.30
C ILE A 179 12.46 24.31 12.77
N SER A 180 12.38 23.35 13.70
CA SER A 180 12.29 23.63 15.12
C SER A 180 13.50 24.39 15.65
N ASP A 181 14.71 24.05 15.20
CA ASP A 181 15.93 24.74 15.62
C ASP A 181 15.96 26.19 15.12
N PHE A 182 15.45 26.45 13.92
CA PHE A 182 15.23 27.82 13.44
C PHE A 182 14.19 28.59 14.25
N LEU A 183 13.13 27.92 14.72
CA LEU A 183 12.07 28.54 15.53
C LEU A 183 12.48 28.86 16.98
N LYS A 184 13.53 28.23 17.53
CA LYS A 184 13.97 28.48 18.92
C LYS A 184 14.31 29.95 19.18
N LYS A 185 15.13 30.57 18.31
CA LYS A 185 15.54 31.98 18.46
C LYS A 185 14.37 32.96 18.55
N PRO A 186 13.38 32.95 17.63
CA PRO A 186 12.22 33.83 17.74
C PRO A 186 11.33 33.49 18.95
N ILE A 187 11.17 32.22 19.29
CA ILE A 187 10.37 31.81 20.46
C ILE A 187 11.00 32.30 21.76
N ASP A 188 12.31 32.15 21.93
CA ASP A 188 13.03 32.61 23.12
C ASP A 188 13.03 34.15 23.22
N ARG A 189 13.06 34.84 22.08
CA ARG A 189 13.06 36.31 22.05
C ARG A 189 11.69 36.92 22.33
N PHE A 190 10.61 36.36 21.78
CA PHE A 190 9.29 36.99 21.81
C PHE A 190 8.27 36.25 22.71
N LEU A 191 8.26 34.92 22.70
CA LEU A 191 7.29 34.12 23.45
C LEU A 191 7.72 33.86 24.89
N ALA A 192 8.99 33.51 25.12
CA ALA A 192 9.49 33.19 26.45
C ALA A 192 9.30 34.28 27.51
N PRO A 193 9.57 35.58 27.25
CA PRO A 193 9.32 36.63 28.24
C PRO A 193 7.82 36.79 28.55
N THR A 194 6.96 36.69 27.53
CA THR A 194 5.51 36.80 27.68
C THR A 194 4.94 35.68 28.55
N VAL A 195 5.40 34.44 28.34
CA VAL A 195 4.96 33.29 29.14
C VAL A 195 5.49 33.37 30.57
N ARG A 196 6.73 33.86 30.79
CA ARG A 196 7.27 34.04 32.15
C ARG A 196 6.49 35.06 32.98
N MET A 197 5.91 36.08 32.35
CA MET A 197 5.04 37.05 33.06
C MET A 197 3.69 36.45 33.45
N ALA A 198 3.20 35.43 32.74
CA ALA A 198 1.90 34.81 32.99
C ALA A 198 1.93 33.67 34.00
N VAL A 199 3.11 33.12 34.31
CA VAL A 199 3.27 31.90 35.10
C VAL A 199 4.06 32.21 36.39
N PRO A 200 3.68 31.66 37.56
CA PRO A 200 4.43 31.84 38.81
C PRO A 200 5.91 31.43 38.70
N ASP A 201 6.78 32.13 39.44
CA ASP A 201 8.25 31.97 39.42
C ASP A 201 8.73 30.52 39.61
N GLN A 202 7.97 29.74 40.38
CA GLN A 202 8.26 28.32 40.64
C GLN A 202 8.31 27.47 39.36
N TYR A 203 7.58 27.87 38.31
CA TYR A 203 7.46 27.12 37.07
C TYR A 203 8.28 27.70 35.91
N HIS A 204 9.03 28.80 36.10
CA HIS A 204 9.82 29.42 35.04
C HIS A 204 10.84 28.48 34.38
N LYS A 205 11.30 27.45 35.12
CA LYS A 205 12.19 26.40 34.61
C LYS A 205 11.53 25.52 33.53
N TRP A 206 10.21 25.36 33.56
CA TRP A 206 9.45 24.56 32.59
C TRP A 206 9.09 25.34 31.32
N VAL A 207 9.08 26.67 31.37
CA VAL A 207 8.77 27.53 30.23
C VAL A 207 9.59 27.18 28.97
N PRO A 208 10.95 27.11 29.01
CA PRO A 208 11.73 26.75 27.82
C PRO A 208 11.47 25.31 27.36
N VAL A 209 11.16 24.40 28.27
CA VAL A 209 10.84 22.99 27.94
C VAL A 209 9.53 22.90 27.17
N VAL A 210 8.47 23.53 27.70
CA VAL A 210 7.14 23.54 27.06
C VAL A 210 7.21 24.24 25.71
N LEU A 211 7.83 25.42 25.64
CA LEU A 211 7.99 26.16 24.39
C LEU A 211 8.80 25.37 23.34
N GLY A 212 9.84 24.65 23.77
CA GLY A 212 10.60 23.77 22.90
C GLY A 212 9.77 22.62 22.32
N TRP A 213 8.92 21.99 23.13
CA TRP A 213 8.01 20.94 22.64
C TRP A 213 6.92 21.50 21.73
N THR A 214 6.37 22.68 22.04
CA THR A 214 5.41 23.37 21.16
C THR A 214 6.05 23.72 19.82
N ALA A 215 7.29 24.21 19.82
CA ALA A 215 8.04 24.51 18.61
C ALA A 215 8.21 23.27 17.72
N LYS A 216 8.59 22.13 18.32
CA LYS A 216 8.70 20.86 17.61
C LYS A 216 7.37 20.38 17.03
N ALA A 217 6.28 20.49 17.79
CA ALA A 217 4.95 20.11 17.31
C ALA A 217 4.52 20.96 16.09
N ILE A 218 4.75 22.28 16.15
CA ILE A 218 4.50 23.20 15.03
C ILE A 218 5.40 22.85 13.84
N ALA A 219 6.68 22.60 14.08
CA ALA A 219 7.64 22.25 13.04
C ALA A 219 7.28 20.93 12.32
N ILE A 220 6.78 19.94 13.06
CA ILE A 220 6.26 18.69 12.49
C ILE A 220 5.05 18.97 11.58
N ALA A 221 4.11 19.81 12.01
CA ALA A 221 2.95 20.17 11.19
C ALA A 221 3.34 20.90 9.89
N ILE A 222 4.32 21.81 9.96
CA ILE A 222 4.89 22.47 8.79
C ILE A 222 5.58 21.45 7.87
N ALA A 223 6.38 20.55 8.44
CA ALA A 223 7.09 19.51 7.68
C ALA A 223 6.11 18.63 6.87
N PHE A 224 5.04 18.15 7.51
CA PHE A 224 4.00 17.39 6.80
C PHE A 224 3.28 18.19 5.71
N THR A 225 3.15 19.50 5.90
CA THR A 225 2.58 20.38 4.86
C THR A 225 3.52 20.48 3.67
N ILE A 226 4.82 20.64 3.90
CA ILE A 226 5.84 20.66 2.84
C ILE A 226 5.86 19.33 2.09
N ASP A 227 5.84 18.21 2.80
CA ASP A 227 5.81 16.87 2.17
C ASP A 227 4.56 16.68 1.31
N SER A 228 3.41 17.18 1.77
CA SER A 228 2.16 17.15 1.00
C SER A 228 2.27 17.98 -0.28
N VAL A 229 2.97 19.12 -0.23
CA VAL A 229 3.25 19.96 -1.42
C VAL A 229 4.18 19.24 -2.39
N VAL A 230 5.28 18.66 -1.91
CA VAL A 230 6.25 17.95 -2.76
C VAL A 230 5.60 16.73 -3.40
N SER A 231 4.86 15.93 -2.63
CA SER A 231 4.10 14.80 -3.15
C SER A 231 3.01 15.26 -4.12
N GLY A 232 2.31 16.35 -3.81
CA GLY A 232 1.29 16.93 -4.69
C GLY A 232 1.85 17.35 -6.04
N PHE A 233 3.04 17.93 -6.06
CA PHE A 233 3.73 18.29 -7.29
C PHE A 233 4.17 17.05 -8.09
N ALA A 234 4.81 16.08 -7.44
CA ALA A 234 5.26 14.84 -8.09
C ALA A 234 4.09 14.01 -8.66
N SER A 235 2.99 13.92 -7.90
CA SER A 235 1.76 13.25 -8.33
C SER A 235 1.04 14.00 -9.44
N ALA A 236 1.02 15.33 -9.42
CA ALA A 236 0.47 16.13 -10.53
C ALA A 236 1.24 15.89 -11.84
N LEU A 237 2.57 15.85 -11.80
CA LEU A 237 3.39 15.54 -12.98
C LEU A 237 3.12 14.13 -13.51
N LYS A 238 3.15 13.12 -12.62
CA LYS A 238 2.92 11.72 -13.01
C LYS A 238 1.50 11.48 -13.53
N GLY A 239 0.50 12.01 -12.82
CA GLY A 239 -0.91 11.89 -13.21
C GLY A 239 -1.23 12.68 -14.47
N GLY A 240 -0.64 13.87 -14.64
CA GLY A 240 -0.74 14.69 -15.85
C GLY A 240 -0.19 13.97 -17.08
N LEU A 241 0.96 13.31 -16.96
CA LEU A 241 1.52 12.46 -18.03
C LEU A 241 0.59 11.30 -18.39
N MET A 242 0.06 10.58 -17.39
CA MET A 242 -0.88 9.47 -17.62
C MET A 242 -2.17 9.93 -18.32
N MET A 243 -2.69 11.10 -17.93
CA MET A 243 -3.87 11.70 -18.56
C MET A 243 -3.58 12.16 -20.00
N ALA A 244 -2.41 12.74 -20.25
CA ALA A 244 -2.00 13.18 -21.59
C ALA A 244 -1.85 11.99 -22.54
N GLN A 245 -1.17 10.92 -22.10
CA GLN A 245 -1.03 9.67 -22.84
C GLN A 245 -2.39 9.04 -23.15
N ALA A 246 -3.28 8.94 -22.16
CA ALA A 246 -4.62 8.41 -22.37
C ALA A 246 -5.45 9.25 -23.34
N THR A 247 -5.32 10.58 -23.27
CA THR A 247 -6.00 11.52 -24.18
C THR A 247 -5.47 11.39 -25.60
N TYR A 248 -4.14 11.26 -25.75
CA TYR A 248 -3.49 11.04 -27.04
C TYR A 248 -3.97 9.73 -27.69
N GLN A 249 -3.97 8.64 -26.94
CA GLN A 249 -4.47 7.34 -27.40
C GLN A 249 -5.95 7.39 -27.79
N PHE A 250 -6.76 8.19 -27.09
CA PHE A 250 -8.17 8.40 -27.44
C PHE A 250 -8.34 9.21 -28.73
N LEU A 251 -7.51 10.23 -28.95
CA LEU A 251 -7.51 11.03 -30.19
C LEU A 251 -7.08 10.21 -31.40
N VAL A 252 -6.08 9.35 -31.24
CA VAL A 252 -5.64 8.38 -32.27
C VAL A 252 -6.75 7.39 -32.58
N PHE A 253 -7.39 6.81 -31.56
CA PHE A 253 -8.49 5.85 -31.75
C PHE A 253 -9.70 6.44 -32.50
N ARG A 254 -9.97 7.73 -32.36
CA ARG A 254 -11.05 8.43 -33.07
C ARG A 254 -10.63 9.03 -34.41
N GLU A 255 -9.42 8.77 -34.89
CA GLU A 255 -8.84 9.33 -36.12
C GLU A 255 -8.91 10.87 -36.21
N ILE A 256 -8.95 11.56 -35.06
CA ILE A 256 -9.04 13.03 -35.03
C ILE A 256 -7.65 13.59 -35.30
N LYS A 257 -7.39 13.91 -36.57
CA LYS A 257 -6.19 14.63 -36.99
C LYS A 257 -6.33 16.11 -36.61
N LEU A 258 -5.96 16.45 -35.38
CA LEU A 258 -5.77 17.84 -34.93
C LEU A 258 -4.62 18.49 -35.75
N GLY A 259 -4.94 18.97 -36.96
CA GLY A 259 -4.03 19.74 -37.81
C GLY A 259 -2.74 19.04 -38.23
N GLY A 260 -2.65 17.71 -38.17
CA GLY A 260 -1.43 16.96 -38.47
C GLY A 260 -0.38 16.93 -37.35
N LEU A 261 -0.77 17.31 -36.11
CA LEU A 261 0.09 17.23 -34.93
C LEU A 261 0.10 15.83 -34.27
N VAL A 262 -0.92 15.01 -34.56
CA VAL A 262 -0.97 13.59 -34.20
C VAL A 262 -0.38 12.80 -35.37
N LYS A 263 0.94 12.58 -35.35
CA LYS A 263 1.67 12.01 -36.50
C LYS A 263 1.84 10.50 -36.48
N SER A 264 1.78 9.84 -35.31
CA SER A 264 2.09 8.41 -35.22
C SER A 264 1.51 7.82 -33.93
N PRO A 265 1.29 6.50 -33.83
CA PRO A 265 0.95 5.83 -32.56
C PRO A 265 2.06 5.92 -31.49
N ASP A 266 3.27 6.32 -31.89
CA ASP A 266 4.45 6.36 -31.03
C ASP A 266 4.45 7.60 -30.12
N HIS A 267 4.47 7.36 -28.81
CA HIS A 267 4.33 8.38 -27.77
C HIS A 267 5.58 9.26 -27.62
N ASN A 268 6.70 8.88 -28.25
CA ASN A 268 8.01 9.50 -28.01
C ASN A 268 8.34 10.70 -28.90
N GLU A 269 7.51 11.04 -29.90
CA GLU A 269 7.85 12.09 -30.88
C GLU A 269 6.89 13.29 -30.90
N SER A 270 5.80 13.27 -30.13
CA SER A 270 4.78 14.33 -30.22
C SER A 270 4.92 15.37 -29.11
N SER A 271 5.37 16.58 -29.48
CA SER A 271 5.41 17.76 -28.59
C SER A 271 4.04 18.12 -27.99
N LEU A 272 2.94 17.59 -28.53
CA LEU A 272 1.60 17.75 -27.99
C LEU A 272 1.37 16.97 -26.69
N ASP A 273 1.91 15.76 -26.56
CA ASP A 273 1.72 14.94 -25.34
C ASP A 273 2.45 15.60 -24.16
N GLU A 274 3.68 16.07 -24.42
CA GLU A 274 4.46 16.82 -23.43
C GLU A 274 3.77 18.14 -23.03
N GLY A 275 3.29 18.93 -24.00
CA GLY A 275 2.54 20.15 -23.72
C GLY A 275 1.26 19.92 -22.91
N LEU A 276 0.47 18.91 -23.27
CA LEU A 276 -0.74 18.52 -22.54
C LEU A 276 -0.43 18.02 -21.13
N SER A 277 0.67 17.27 -20.96
CA SER A 277 1.08 16.75 -19.66
C SER A 277 1.39 17.87 -18.67
N TYR A 278 2.12 18.91 -19.09
CA TYR A 278 2.42 20.07 -18.25
C TYR A 278 1.17 20.91 -17.95
N VAL A 279 0.24 21.04 -18.90
CA VAL A 279 -1.03 21.72 -18.67
C VAL A 279 -1.86 20.98 -17.62
N PHE A 280 -2.03 19.66 -17.77
CA PHE A 280 -2.77 18.86 -16.79
C PHE A 280 -2.07 18.84 -15.42
N ALA A 281 -0.75 18.72 -15.38
CA ALA A 281 0.02 18.78 -14.15
C ALA A 281 -0.11 20.15 -13.46
N GLY A 282 -0.03 21.25 -14.21
CA GLY A 282 -0.21 22.60 -13.68
C GLY A 282 -1.61 22.81 -13.10
N LEU A 283 -2.65 22.37 -13.82
CA LEU A 283 -4.03 22.45 -13.35
C LEU A 283 -4.27 21.57 -12.12
N GLY A 284 -3.76 20.34 -12.12
CA GLY A 284 -3.86 19.40 -11.00
C GLY A 284 -3.17 19.94 -9.75
N PHE A 285 -1.93 20.42 -9.88
CA PHE A 285 -1.18 20.99 -8.76
C PHE A 285 -1.82 22.27 -8.22
N TYR A 286 -2.28 23.16 -9.10
CA TYR A 286 -3.01 24.37 -8.69
C TYR A 286 -4.28 24.03 -7.93
N PHE A 287 -5.04 23.04 -8.39
CA PHE A 287 -6.23 22.56 -7.69
C PHE A 287 -5.90 21.99 -6.31
N GLN A 288 -4.84 21.19 -6.21
CA GLN A 288 -4.38 20.61 -4.95
C GLN A 288 -3.99 21.69 -3.93
N LEU A 289 -3.24 22.71 -4.37
CA LEU A 289 -2.86 23.86 -3.54
C LEU A 289 -4.09 24.66 -3.08
N ARG A 290 -5.01 24.96 -3.99
CA ARG A 290 -6.24 25.71 -3.67
C ARG A 290 -7.15 24.95 -2.71
N SER A 291 -7.18 23.63 -2.81
CA SER A 291 -7.95 22.76 -1.93
C SER A 291 -7.26 22.49 -0.59
N GLY A 292 -6.04 23.00 -0.39
CA GLY A 292 -5.25 22.79 0.83
C GLY A 292 -4.93 21.31 1.10
N PHE A 293 -4.78 20.51 0.04
CA PHE A 293 -4.61 19.05 0.12
C PHE A 293 -5.72 18.34 0.92
N SER A 294 -6.93 18.90 0.89
CA SER A 294 -8.13 18.31 1.48
C SER A 294 -9.08 17.81 0.41
N LEU A 295 -9.85 16.76 0.74
CA LEU A 295 -10.82 16.16 -0.18
C LEU A 295 -12.15 16.93 -0.10
N PRO A 296 -12.60 17.58 -1.19
CA PRO A 296 -13.92 18.20 -1.21
C PRO A 296 -15.02 17.12 -1.20
N PHE A 297 -16.17 17.44 -0.61
CA PHE A 297 -17.36 16.59 -0.69
C PHE A 297 -17.89 16.59 -2.14
N PRO A 298 -18.27 15.44 -2.75
CA PRO A 298 -18.42 14.09 -2.16
C PRO A 298 -17.20 13.16 -2.30
N LEU A 299 -16.09 13.62 -2.88
CA LEU A 299 -14.92 12.78 -3.17
C LEU A 299 -14.27 12.19 -1.91
N ASN A 300 -14.48 12.81 -0.74
CA ASN A 300 -14.08 12.23 0.54
C ASN A 300 -14.73 10.86 0.83
N PHE A 301 -15.95 10.58 0.34
CA PHE A 301 -16.58 9.26 0.49
C PHE A 301 -16.00 8.26 -0.51
N LEU A 302 -15.83 8.69 -1.77
CA LEU A 302 -15.28 7.83 -2.83
C LEU A 302 -13.83 7.41 -2.53
N LEU A 303 -13.01 8.32 -2.03
CA LEU A 303 -11.60 8.09 -1.71
C LEU A 303 -11.37 7.70 -0.24
N PHE A 304 -12.44 7.35 0.49
CA PHE A 304 -12.34 6.88 1.87
C PHE A 304 -11.38 5.68 2.05
N PRO A 305 -11.36 4.65 1.17
CA PRO A 305 -10.42 3.54 1.30
C PRO A 305 -8.96 3.99 1.23
N PHE A 306 -8.64 4.95 0.35
CA PHE A 306 -7.31 5.52 0.21
C PHE A 306 -6.91 6.33 1.45
N ARG A 307 -7.86 7.09 2.02
CA ARG A 307 -7.65 7.82 3.28
C ARG A 307 -7.41 6.89 4.45
N PHE A 308 -8.12 5.77 4.51
CA PHE A 308 -7.89 4.74 5.52
C PHE A 308 -6.50 4.12 5.38
N ALA A 309 -6.10 3.74 4.16
CA ALA A 309 -4.79 3.18 3.89
C ALA A 309 -3.65 4.16 4.25
N GLU A 310 -3.75 5.43 3.87
CA GLU A 310 -2.80 6.48 4.23
C GLU A 310 -2.60 6.57 5.76
N ASN A 311 -3.70 6.63 6.51
CA ASN A 311 -3.66 6.74 7.97
C ASN A 311 -3.12 5.47 8.62
N TRP A 312 -3.47 4.30 8.10
CA TRP A 312 -2.96 3.02 8.58
C TRP A 312 -1.45 2.91 8.39
N ILE A 313 -0.94 3.27 7.20
CA ILE A 313 0.50 3.24 6.92
C ILE A 313 1.24 4.21 7.84
N LYS A 314 0.77 5.46 7.96
CA LYS A 314 1.32 6.45 8.90
C LYS A 314 1.38 5.91 10.32
N TRP A 315 0.30 5.32 10.81
CA TRP A 315 0.25 4.74 12.14
C TRP A 315 1.23 3.57 12.32
N SER A 316 1.34 2.70 11.30
CA SER A 316 2.26 1.56 11.34
C SER A 316 3.73 1.98 11.41
N LEU A 317 4.09 3.07 10.73
CA LEU A 317 5.44 3.63 10.77
C LEU A 317 5.76 4.22 12.15
N ILE A 318 4.82 4.99 12.72
CA ILE A 318 4.98 5.59 14.06
C ILE A 318 5.10 4.52 15.15
N LYS A 319 4.40 3.38 15.01
CA LYS A 319 4.44 2.29 16.00
C LYS A 319 5.76 1.51 15.99
N ASN A 320 6.41 1.42 14.84
CA ASN A 320 7.62 0.62 14.64
C ASN A 320 8.93 1.44 14.79
N SER A 321 8.84 2.76 14.95
CA SER A 321 9.94 3.66 15.32
C SER A 321 10.04 3.84 16.82
#